data_AF-W2ESY5-F1
#
_entry.id   AF-W2ESY5-F1
#
_cell.length_a   1.000
_cell.length_b   1.000
_cell.length_c   1.000
_cell.angle_alpha   90.00
_cell.angle_beta   90.00
_cell.angle_gamma   90.00
#
_symmetry.space_group_name_H-M   'P 1'
#
loop_
_entity.id
_entity.type
_entity.pdbx_description
1 polymer ?
#
loop_
_entity_poly.entity_id
_entity_poly.type
_entity_poly.pdbx_seq_one_letter_code
_entity_poly.pdbx_strand_id
1 'polypeptide(L)'
;MEVRAEGEGFGITLQDGSRLAARAVVAASGTFGNPYRPALPGLGNFTGTVLHAAEYRAPEPFAGQRVIVIGAGNSAVQIAAELATVARVTLATRAPVRFARQHILGRDLHFWLTLTGLDTAPLGRLLRHLRLSRSSMTAAIGRP
;
A
#
# COMPACT_ATOMS: atom_id res chain seq x y z
N MET A 1 4.87 5.45 -21.78
CA MET A 1 3.92 4.75 -22.66
C MET A 1 2.67 5.59 -22.74
N GLU A 2 2.20 5.87 -23.94
CA GLU A 2 0.98 6.62 -24.19
C GLU A 2 0.05 5.76 -25.04
N VAL A 3 -1.25 5.75 -24.71
CA VAL A 3 -2.26 4.98 -25.45
C VAL A 3 -3.31 5.95 -25.95
N ARG A 4 -3.58 5.93 -27.26
CA ARG A 4 -4.61 6.75 -27.91
C ARG A 4 -5.56 5.85 -28.68
N ALA A 5 -6.83 6.21 -28.71
CA ALA A 5 -7.80 5.56 -29.59
C ALA A 5 -7.51 5.99 -31.04
N GLU A 6 -7.40 5.02 -31.94
CA GLU A 6 -7.16 5.24 -33.37
C GLU A 6 -8.06 4.31 -34.19
N GLY A 7 -9.04 4.89 -34.91
CA GLY A 7 -10.02 4.10 -35.68
C GLY A 7 -10.80 3.12 -34.80
N GLU A 8 -10.81 1.84 -35.18
CA GLU A 8 -11.43 0.74 -34.40
C GLU A 8 -10.48 0.10 -33.37
N GLY A 9 -9.31 0.69 -33.13
CA GLY A 9 -8.30 0.14 -32.22
C GLY A 9 -7.56 1.20 -31.43
N PHE A 10 -6.33 0.86 -31.03
CA PHE A 10 -5.47 1.68 -30.20
C PHE A 10 -4.08 1.82 -30.83
N GLY A 11 -3.60 3.06 -30.89
CA GLY A 11 -2.20 3.39 -31.12
C GLY A 11 -1.48 3.50 -29.79
N ILE A 12 -0.32 2.85 -29.68
CA ILE A 12 0.49 2.79 -28.46
C ILE A 12 1.88 3.32 -28.78
N THR A 13 2.32 4.35 -28.06
CA THR A 13 3.69 4.86 -28.14
C THR A 13 4.48 4.37 -26.94
N LEU A 14 5.54 3.60 -27.18
CA LEU A 14 6.44 3.09 -26.16
C LEU A 14 7.46 4.15 -25.72
N GLN A 15 8.18 3.88 -24.62
CA GLN A 15 9.15 4.83 -24.07
C GLN A 15 10.35 5.08 -25.00
N ASP A 16 10.69 4.12 -25.85
CA ASP A 16 11.73 4.22 -26.87
C ASP A 16 11.26 4.95 -28.15
N GLY A 17 10.01 5.42 -28.17
CA GLY A 17 9.40 6.12 -29.31
C GLY A 17 8.81 5.20 -30.38
N SER A 18 8.99 3.88 -30.27
CA SER A 18 8.36 2.93 -31.19
C SER A 18 6.83 2.92 -31.02
N ARG A 19 6.13 2.55 -32.10
CA ARG A 19 4.66 2.54 -32.14
C ARG A 19 4.13 1.14 -32.38
N LEU A 20 3.09 0.78 -31.64
CA LEU A 20 2.34 -0.46 -31.79
C LEU A 20 0.87 -0.14 -32.05
N ALA A 21 0.21 -1.00 -32.84
CA ALA A 21 -1.23 -0.97 -33.05
C ALA A 21 -1.87 -2.23 -32.44
N ALA A 22 -2.98 -2.07 -31.74
CA ALA A 22 -3.71 -3.19 -31.15
C ALA A 22 -5.23 -2.98 -31.22
N ARG A 23 -6.00 -4.06 -31.38
CA ARG A 23 -7.48 -3.99 -31.33
C ARG A 23 -8.03 -3.87 -29.91
N ALA A 24 -7.25 -4.25 -28.91
CA ALA A 24 -7.62 -4.17 -27.50
C ALA A 24 -6.38 -3.87 -26.65
N VAL A 25 -6.59 -3.14 -25.55
CA VAL A 25 -5.56 -2.83 -24.55
C VAL A 25 -6.09 -3.19 -23.17
N VAL A 26 -5.30 -3.94 -22.40
CA VAL A 26 -5.62 -4.30 -21.01
C VAL A 26 -4.66 -3.56 -20.07
N ALA A 27 -5.19 -2.70 -19.21
CA ALA A 27 -4.41 -2.00 -18.20
C ALA A 27 -4.20 -2.89 -16.96
N ALA A 28 -3.06 -3.59 -16.92
CA ALA A 28 -2.67 -4.46 -15.80
C ALA A 28 -1.48 -3.91 -14.98
N SER A 29 -1.27 -2.59 -15.00
CA SER A 29 -0.12 -1.92 -14.36
C SER A 29 -0.17 -1.86 -12.83
N GLY A 30 -1.28 -2.29 -12.22
CA GLY A 30 -1.54 -2.16 -10.78
C GLY A 30 -1.81 -0.72 -10.33
N THR A 31 -2.31 -0.57 -9.10
CA THR A 31 -2.67 0.72 -8.48
C THR A 31 -1.55 1.34 -7.65
N PHE A 32 -0.47 0.60 -7.38
CA PHE A 32 0.59 1.00 -6.44
C PHE A 32 1.89 1.44 -7.11
N GLY A 33 1.86 1.72 -8.41
CA GLY A 33 3.05 2.06 -9.21
C GLY A 33 3.55 3.50 -9.08
N ASN A 34 2.85 4.39 -8.37
CA ASN A 34 3.23 5.79 -8.21
C ASN A 34 3.54 6.13 -6.74
N PRO A 35 4.83 6.07 -6.33
CA PRO A 35 5.26 6.45 -4.99
C PRO A 35 4.82 7.87 -4.61
N TYR A 36 4.19 8.02 -3.44
CA TYR A 36 3.88 9.33 -2.89
C TYR A 36 4.92 9.71 -1.83
N ARG A 37 5.70 10.77 -2.09
CA ARG A 37 6.62 11.36 -1.11
C ARG A 37 6.02 12.64 -0.54
N PRO A 38 5.61 12.66 0.74
CA PRO A 38 5.11 13.87 1.35
C PRO A 38 6.23 14.90 1.49
N ALA A 39 5.92 16.18 1.24
CA ALA A 39 6.82 17.27 1.59
C ALA A 39 6.90 17.40 3.12
N LEU A 40 8.07 17.14 3.68
CA LEU A 40 8.32 17.27 5.11
C LEU A 40 9.17 18.53 5.36
N PRO A 41 8.73 19.44 6.24
CA PRO A 41 9.55 20.59 6.62
C PRO A 41 10.93 20.15 7.13
N GLY A 42 11.99 20.77 6.59
CA GLY A 42 13.37 20.47 6.97
C GLY A 42 13.97 19.22 6.32
N LEU A 43 13.23 18.47 5.48
CA LEU A 43 13.75 17.27 4.82
C LEU A 43 14.96 17.54 3.92
N GLY A 44 15.01 18.71 3.26
CA GLY A 44 16.14 19.11 2.43
C GLY A 44 17.46 19.31 3.20
N ASN A 45 17.39 19.48 4.52
CA ASN A 45 18.55 19.67 5.40
C ASN A 45 18.93 18.35 6.10
N PHE A 46 18.14 17.29 5.92
CA PHE A 46 18.43 15.99 6.50
C PHE A 46 19.59 15.34 5.73
N THR A 47 20.67 15.03 6.44
CA THR A 47 21.90 14.47 5.86
C THR A 47 21.91 12.94 5.80
N GLY A 48 20.89 12.29 6.38
CA GLY A 48 20.73 10.85 6.32
C GLY A 48 20.04 10.38 5.04
N THR A 49 19.94 9.06 4.89
CA THR A 49 19.28 8.43 3.74
C THR A 49 17.76 8.53 3.86
N VAL A 50 17.09 8.93 2.77
CA VAL A 50 15.62 8.99 2.68
C VAL A 50 15.15 8.08 1.56
N LEU A 51 14.28 7.13 1.90
CA LEU A 51 13.74 6.14 0.97
C LEU A 51 12.22 6.07 1.09
N HIS A 52 11.55 5.85 -0.03
CA HIS A 52 10.17 5.39 -0.08
C HIS A 52 10.13 3.86 0.05
N ALA A 53 9.03 3.31 0.57
CA ALA A 53 8.87 1.86 0.74
C ALA A 53 9.07 1.06 -0.57
N ALA A 54 8.76 1.66 -1.72
CA ALA A 54 8.97 1.07 -3.05
C ALA A 54 10.47 0.87 -3.41
N GLU A 55 11.37 1.60 -2.75
CA GLU A 55 12.83 1.51 -2.94
C GLU A 55 13.49 0.60 -1.92
N TYR A 56 12.80 0.25 -0.84
CA TYR A 56 13.31 -0.67 0.17
C TYR A 56 13.53 -2.06 -0.45
N ARG A 57 14.66 -2.68 -0.11
CA ARG A 57 15.05 -3.99 -0.65
C ARG A 57 15.39 -4.99 0.44
N ALA A 58 16.13 -4.56 1.47
CA ALA A 58 16.59 -5.44 2.53
C ALA A 58 17.00 -4.64 3.79
N PRO A 59 17.05 -5.25 4.99
CA PRO A 59 17.33 -4.57 6.24
C PRO A 59 18.82 -4.36 6.53
N GLU A 60 19.71 -5.18 5.97
CA GLU A 60 21.14 -5.22 6.30
C GLU A 60 21.86 -3.87 6.14
N PRO A 61 21.57 -3.04 5.11
CA PRO A 61 22.20 -1.72 4.98
C PRO A 61 21.93 -0.78 6.16
N PHE A 62 20.90 -1.06 6.97
CA PHE A 62 20.49 -0.23 8.11
C PHE A 62 20.95 -0.79 9.47
N ALA A 63 21.72 -1.88 9.49
CA ALA A 63 22.17 -2.51 10.73
C ALA A 63 22.88 -1.50 11.66
N GLY A 64 22.50 -1.51 12.94
CA GLY A 64 23.01 -0.61 13.97
C GLY A 64 22.54 0.85 13.86
N GLN A 65 21.78 1.23 12.83
CA GLN A 65 21.33 2.61 12.64
C GLN A 65 20.08 2.94 13.47
N ARG A 66 19.74 4.24 13.51
CA ARG A 66 18.47 4.74 14.02
C ARG A 66 17.58 5.07 12.83
N VAL A 67 16.48 4.35 12.66
CA VAL A 67 15.60 4.48 11.49
C VAL A 67 14.23 4.96 11.92
N ILE A 68 13.66 5.92 11.19
CA ILE A 68 12.27 6.33 11.34
C ILE A 68 11.50 5.83 10.12
N VAL A 69 10.47 5.01 10.35
CA VAL A 69 9.54 4.57 9.32
C VAL A 69 8.26 5.39 9.45
N ILE A 70 7.85 6.07 8.38
CA ILE A 70 6.67 6.96 8.38
C ILE A 70 5.51 6.26 7.69
N GLY A 71 4.40 6.06 8.41
CA GLY A 71 3.18 5.47 7.88
C GLY A 71 2.61 4.36 8.76
N ALA A 72 1.34 4.01 8.53
CA ALA A 72 0.60 2.98 9.27
C ALA A 72 0.01 1.88 8.35
N GLY A 73 0.37 1.88 7.06
CA GLY A 73 -0.05 0.84 6.11
C GLY A 73 0.77 -0.43 6.28
N ASN A 74 0.32 -1.52 5.65
CA ASN A 74 0.97 -2.84 5.73
C ASN A 74 2.47 -2.76 5.44
N SER A 75 2.87 -2.09 4.35
CA SER A 75 4.29 -1.94 4.00
C SER A 75 5.10 -1.25 5.08
N ALA A 76 4.58 -0.19 5.71
CA ALA A 76 5.29 0.53 6.77
C ALA A 76 5.49 -0.35 8.01
N VAL A 77 4.45 -1.08 8.42
CA VAL A 77 4.51 -1.97 9.59
C VAL A 77 5.44 -3.16 9.34
N GLN A 78 5.35 -3.78 8.16
CA GLN A 78 6.21 -4.92 7.79
C GLN A 78 7.68 -4.52 7.70
N ILE A 79 8.00 -3.41 7.01
CA ILE A 79 9.37 -2.89 6.91
C ILE A 79 9.91 -2.50 8.29
N ALA A 80 9.09 -1.86 9.13
CA ALA A 80 9.51 -1.50 10.49
C ALA A 80 9.81 -2.73 11.34
N ALA A 81 9.00 -3.79 11.24
CA ALA A 81 9.22 -5.05 11.94
C ALA A 81 10.50 -5.75 11.46
N GLU A 82 10.74 -5.78 10.16
CA GLU A 82 11.96 -6.35 9.56
C GLU A 82 13.22 -5.57 9.99
N LEU A 83 13.20 -4.24 9.89
CA LEU A 83 14.30 -3.38 10.32
C LEU A 83 14.59 -3.46 11.82
N ALA A 84 13.58 -3.69 12.65
CA ALA A 84 13.75 -3.79 14.10
C ALA A 84 14.62 -4.99 14.52
N THR A 85 14.85 -5.96 13.63
CA THR A 85 15.76 -7.07 13.87
C THR A 85 17.24 -6.67 13.82
N VAL A 86 17.58 -5.57 13.14
CA VAL A 86 18.96 -5.12 12.94
C VAL A 86 19.22 -3.67 13.36
N ALA A 87 18.20 -2.86 13.59
CA ALA A 87 18.29 -1.41 13.81
C ALA A 87 17.35 -0.92 14.93
N ARG A 88 17.62 0.28 15.45
CA ARG A 88 16.69 0.94 16.38
C ARG A 88 15.61 1.69 15.59
N VAL A 89 14.40 1.15 15.57
CA VAL A 89 13.31 1.65 14.73
C VAL A 89 12.28 2.46 15.51
N THR A 90 11.91 3.63 14.98
CA THR A 90 10.74 4.41 15.40
C THR A 90 9.68 4.35 14.31
N LEU A 91 8.48 3.88 14.62
CA LEU A 91 7.33 3.91 13.72
C LEU A 91 6.51 5.19 13.96
N ALA A 92 6.59 6.14 13.03
CA ALA A 92 5.88 7.42 13.10
C ALA A 92 4.54 7.33 12.35
N THR A 93 3.44 7.55 13.07
CA THR A 93 2.07 7.40 12.56
C THR A 93 1.23 8.62 12.90
N ARG A 94 0.25 8.96 12.06
CA ARG A 94 -0.70 10.06 12.33
C ARG A 94 -1.81 9.67 13.31
N ALA A 95 -2.11 8.38 13.38
CA ALA A 95 -3.12 7.80 14.26
C ALA A 95 -2.61 6.42 14.71
N PRO A 96 -3.07 5.90 15.87
CA PRO A 96 -2.66 4.60 16.37
C PRO A 96 -2.80 3.50 15.31
N VAL A 97 -1.79 2.64 15.20
CA VAL A 97 -1.83 1.48 14.30
C VAL A 97 -2.94 0.55 14.76
N ARG A 98 -3.87 0.24 13.85
CA ARG A 98 -4.94 -0.72 14.11
C ARG A 98 -4.50 -2.09 13.64
N PHE A 99 -4.09 -2.93 14.58
CA PHE A 99 -3.78 -4.33 14.29
C PHE A 99 -5.09 -5.11 14.19
N ALA A 100 -5.27 -5.81 13.07
CA ALA A 100 -6.35 -6.77 12.88
C ALA A 100 -5.76 -8.17 12.82
N ARG A 101 -6.47 -9.15 13.37
CA ARG A 101 -6.03 -10.55 13.31
C ARG A 101 -6.16 -11.05 11.88
N GLN A 102 -5.04 -11.31 11.21
CA GLN A 102 -5.04 -11.83 9.83
C GLN A 102 -5.52 -13.29 9.76
N HIS A 103 -5.33 -14.07 10.84
CA HIS A 103 -5.75 -15.47 10.89
C HIS A 103 -7.00 -15.62 11.76
N ILE A 104 -8.10 -16.07 11.15
CA ILE A 104 -9.35 -16.40 11.84
C ILE A 104 -9.49 -17.93 11.82
N LEU A 105 -9.73 -18.54 12.98
CA LEU A 105 -9.91 -20.00 13.11
C LEU A 105 -8.78 -20.82 12.47
N GLY A 106 -7.52 -20.37 12.62
CA GLY A 106 -6.34 -21.08 12.12
C GLY A 106 -6.09 -20.95 10.61
N ARG A 107 -6.88 -20.15 9.88
CA ARG A 107 -6.69 -19.87 8.44
C ARG A 107 -6.69 -18.37 8.18
N ASP A 108 -6.03 -17.94 7.11
CA ASP A 108 -5.97 -16.53 6.71
C ASP A 108 -7.37 -15.98 6.37
N LEU A 109 -7.62 -14.70 6.63
CA LEU A 109 -8.89 -14.04 6.33
C LEU A 109 -9.27 -14.17 4.84
N HIS A 110 -8.30 -14.09 3.92
CA HIS A 110 -8.56 -14.27 2.50
C HIS A 110 -9.01 -15.69 2.17
N PHE A 111 -8.50 -16.71 2.88
CA PHE A 111 -8.99 -18.07 2.71
C PHE A 111 -10.50 -18.15 2.97
N TRP A 112 -10.98 -17.50 4.04
CA TRP A 112 -12.40 -17.47 4.34
C TRP A 112 -13.20 -16.61 3.36
N LEU A 113 -12.66 -15.46 2.92
CA LEU A 113 -13.31 -14.62 1.92
C LEU A 113 -13.50 -15.35 0.59
N THR A 114 -12.49 -16.09 0.15
CA THR A 114 -12.56 -16.92 -1.06
C THR A 114 -13.47 -18.13 -0.86
N LEU A 115 -13.40 -18.83 0.28
CA LEU A 115 -14.28 -19.98 0.56
C LEU A 115 -15.76 -19.59 0.59
N THR A 116 -16.06 -18.42 1.14
CA THR A 116 -17.44 -17.91 1.27
C THR A 116 -17.93 -17.17 0.01
N GLY A 117 -17.07 -16.91 -0.96
CA GLY A 117 -17.39 -16.14 -2.16
C GLY A 117 -17.73 -14.67 -1.90
N LEU A 118 -17.44 -14.15 -0.69
CA LEU A 118 -17.69 -12.76 -0.32
C LEU A 118 -16.77 -11.79 -1.08
N ASP A 119 -15.66 -12.27 -1.61
CA ASP A 119 -14.70 -11.54 -2.46
C ASP A 119 -15.23 -11.29 -3.89
N THR A 120 -16.14 -12.13 -4.37
CA THR A 120 -16.74 -12.06 -5.71
C THR A 120 -18.22 -11.64 -5.69
N ALA A 121 -18.87 -11.70 -4.52
CA ALA A 121 -20.25 -11.26 -4.36
C ALA A 121 -20.43 -9.77 -4.73
N PRO A 122 -21.48 -9.38 -5.46
CA PRO A 122 -21.69 -8.01 -5.95
C PRO A 122 -22.20 -7.07 -4.84
N LEU A 123 -21.64 -7.17 -3.62
CA LEU A 123 -22.05 -6.43 -2.43
C LEU A 123 -21.95 -4.91 -2.61
N GLY A 124 -21.07 -4.43 -3.51
CA GLY A 124 -20.99 -3.01 -3.86
C GLY A 124 -22.25 -2.42 -4.52
N ARG A 125 -23.14 -3.25 -5.07
CA ARG A 125 -24.48 -2.80 -5.54
C ARG A 125 -25.47 -2.70 -4.39
N LEU A 126 -25.40 -3.61 -3.42
CA LEU A 126 -26.31 -3.70 -2.29
C LEU A 126 -26.00 -2.66 -1.21
N LEU A 127 -24.71 -2.40 -0.96
CA LEU A 127 -24.23 -1.45 0.07
C LEU A 127 -24.33 0.02 -0.38
N ARG A 128 -24.71 0.29 -1.64
CA ARG A 128 -24.81 1.66 -2.20
C ARG A 128 -25.91 2.51 -1.54
N HIS A 129 -26.90 1.86 -0.94
CA HIS A 129 -28.01 2.49 -0.23
C HIS A 129 -27.83 2.53 1.29
N LEU A 130 -26.81 1.83 1.81
CA LEU A 130 -26.48 1.88 3.22
C LEU A 130 -25.57 3.08 3.44
N ARG A 131 -26.18 4.21 3.85
CA ARG A 131 -25.44 5.31 4.48
C ARG A 131 -24.82 4.75 5.77
N LEU A 132 -23.59 4.28 5.68
CA LEU A 132 -22.77 3.99 6.85
C LEU A 132 -22.55 5.32 7.58
N SER A 133 -23.38 5.58 8.59
CA SER A 133 -23.13 6.61 9.59
C SER A 133 -21.73 6.36 10.15
N ARG A 134 -20.86 7.37 10.08
CA ARG A 134 -19.56 7.35 10.77
C ARG A 134 -19.83 7.47 12.27
N SER A 135 -20.29 6.38 12.89
CA SER A 135 -20.25 6.25 14.34
C SER A 135 -18.79 5.99 14.73
N SER A 136 -18.18 7.01 15.33
CA SER A 136 -16.86 6.96 15.96
C SER A 136 -16.81 5.79 16.95
N MET A 137 -16.20 4.69 16.55
CA MET A 137 -15.96 3.55 17.43
C MET A 137 -14.64 3.79 18.18
N THR A 138 -14.71 4.57 19.24
CA THR A 138 -13.66 4.67 20.26
C THR A 138 -13.62 3.36 21.03
N ALA A 139 -12.68 2.47 20.69
CA ALA A 139 -12.34 1.34 21.51
C ALA A 139 -11.13 1.73 22.38
N ALA A 140 -11.40 2.19 23.60
CA ALA A 140 -10.42 2.22 24.66
C ALA A 140 -10.26 0.79 25.19
N ILE A 141 -9.05 0.24 25.13
CA ILE A 141 -8.70 -0.99 25.85
C ILE A 141 -7.48 -0.63 26.70
N GLY A 142 -7.71 -0.62 28.02
CA GLY A 142 -6.74 -0.30 29.04
C GLY A 142 -5.65 -1.37 29.19
N ARG A 143 -4.53 -0.89 29.72
CA ARG A 143 -3.36 -1.64 30.21
C ARG A 143 -3.73 -2.45 31.47
N PRO A 144 -2.91 -3.41 31.93
CA PRO A 144 -1.50 -3.22 32.34
C PRO A 144 -0.45 -3.50 31.26
#